data_AF-K2CWK1-F1
#
_entry.id   AF-K2CWK1-F1
#
_cell.length_a   1.000
_cell.length_b   1.000
_cell.length_c   1.000
_cell.angle_alpha   90.00
_cell.angle_beta   90.00
_cell.angle_gamma   90.00
#
_symmetry.space_group_name_H-M   'P 1'
#
loop_
_entity.id
_entity.type
_entity.pdbx_description
1 polymer ?
#
loop_
_entity_poly.entity_id
_entity_poly.type
_entity_poly.pdbx_seq_one_letter_code
_entity_poly.pdbx_strand_id
1 'polypeptide(L)'
;MIQKVRVQTIGQSNIKVYRLEGISEKEAKLLAEKLLSEKINQNYTINRPLASARSIIEIAYKPGVMNPEVDSIMKAAADLGVKLKACDSSTEYPFNVSKKEALKIIQKQRIYNPLIEHIVEEEPQTLFIRGESGKTQIIPIRNLSEIQLMDLSKNKLFLNLDEMKTIQRYYQKIKKDPTDLELETLAQTWSEHCAHKTFKAKLVVDGKTKEPLFTRIKKEALKHNKNIVSAFVDNAGVMDFYDGWAINGKAETHNAPSAIEPYGGAMTGSGGV
;
A
#
# COMPACT_ATOMS: atom_id res chain seq x y z
N MET A 1 6.50 6.09 27.62
CA MET A 1 7.33 4.90 27.84
C MET A 1 6.80 3.80 26.93
N ILE A 2 7.69 3.09 26.24
CA ILE A 2 7.34 1.99 25.35
C ILE A 2 7.60 0.69 26.11
N GLN A 3 6.58 -0.15 26.24
CA GLN A 3 6.72 -1.52 26.75
C GLN A 3 7.06 -2.43 25.58
N LYS A 4 8.07 -3.29 25.73
CA LYS A 4 8.48 -4.28 24.72
C LYS A 4 8.06 -5.67 25.16
N VAL A 5 7.07 -6.25 24.50
CA VAL A 5 6.66 -7.64 24.70
C VAL A 5 7.33 -8.50 23.63
N ARG A 6 8.18 -9.44 24.04
CA ARG A 6 8.81 -10.41 23.15
C ARG A 6 8.12 -11.74 23.29
N VAL A 7 7.81 -12.39 22.18
CA VAL A 7 7.12 -13.68 22.13
C VAL A 7 7.88 -14.63 21.23
N GLN A 8 8.20 -15.81 21.73
CA GLN A 8 8.90 -16.85 20.98
C GLN A 8 8.10 -18.14 21.02
N THR A 9 7.81 -18.69 19.84
CA THR A 9 7.26 -20.05 19.70
C THR A 9 8.36 -21.07 19.98
N ILE A 10 8.06 -22.06 20.82
CA ILE A 10 8.99 -23.14 21.16
C ILE A 10 9.42 -23.87 19.88
N GLY A 11 10.74 -24.02 19.71
CA GLY A 11 11.34 -24.63 18.51
C GLY A 11 11.62 -23.67 17.36
N GLN A 12 11.17 -22.41 17.43
CA GLN A 12 11.52 -21.36 16.46
C GLN A 12 12.66 -20.49 16.98
N SER A 13 13.56 -20.08 16.08
CA SER A 13 14.69 -19.21 16.42
C SER A 13 14.34 -17.72 16.39
N ASN A 14 13.31 -17.32 15.64
CA ASN A 14 12.86 -15.92 15.60
C ASN A 14 12.02 -15.57 16.84
N ILE A 15 12.00 -14.28 17.17
CA ILE A 15 11.26 -13.73 18.31
C ILE A 15 10.42 -12.57 17.79
N LYS A 16 9.10 -12.67 17.90
CA LYS A 16 8.20 -11.56 17.58
C LYS A 16 8.28 -10.53 18.69
N VAL A 17 8.41 -9.26 18.34
CA VAL A 17 8.49 -8.15 19.28
C VAL A 17 7.31 -7.21 19.04
N TYR A 18 6.57 -6.91 20.09
CA TYR A 18 5.50 -5.91 20.09
C TYR A 18 5.93 -4.72 20.94
N ARG A 19 5.94 -3.53 20.34
CA ARG A 19 6.19 -2.27 21.03
C ARG A 19 4.86 -1.60 21.34
N LEU A 20 4.62 -1.37 22.61
CA LEU A 20 3.34 -0.87 23.14
C LEU A 20 3.59 0.46 23.84
N GLU A 21 3.22 1.57 23.21
CA GLU A 21 3.43 2.90 23.77
C GLU A 21 2.23 3.39 24.59
N GLY A 22 2.50 4.01 25.73
CA GLY A 22 1.49 4.73 26.52
C GLY A 22 0.79 3.91 27.57
N ILE A 23 1.28 2.71 27.87
CA ILE A 23 0.71 1.80 28.87
C ILE A 23 1.72 1.44 29.97
N SER A 24 1.20 0.97 31.10
CA SER A 24 1.97 0.41 32.21
C SER A 24 2.47 -1.00 31.92
N GLU A 25 3.44 -1.47 32.70
CA GLU A 25 3.93 -2.86 32.61
C GLU A 25 2.85 -3.89 32.98
N LYS A 26 1.93 -3.54 33.90
CA LYS A 26 0.79 -4.38 34.28
C LYS A 26 -0.17 -4.59 33.10
N GLU A 27 -0.45 -3.53 32.36
CA GLU A 27 -1.26 -3.60 31.13
C GLU A 27 -0.53 -4.36 30.03
N ALA A 28 0.78 -4.15 29.86
CA ALA A 28 1.58 -4.92 28.91
C ALA A 28 1.56 -6.43 29.24
N LYS A 29 1.58 -6.80 30.53
CA LYS A 29 1.42 -8.18 30.97
C LYS A 29 0.05 -8.75 30.64
N LEU A 30 -1.02 -7.97 30.86
CA LEU A 30 -2.37 -8.38 30.47
C LEU A 30 -2.44 -8.66 28.96
N LEU A 31 -1.92 -7.75 28.14
CA LEU A 31 -1.89 -7.92 26.68
C LEU A 31 -1.00 -9.10 26.26
N ALA A 32 0.15 -9.31 26.90
CA ALA A 32 1.00 -10.45 26.63
C ALA A 32 0.24 -11.78 26.85
N GLU A 33 -0.48 -11.92 27.96
CA GLU A 33 -1.15 -13.17 28.33
C GLU A 33 -2.51 -13.42 27.65
N LYS A 34 -3.17 -12.37 27.19
CA LYS A 34 -4.54 -12.44 26.66
C LYS A 34 -4.65 -12.17 25.16
N LEU A 35 -3.64 -11.55 24.57
CA LEU A 35 -3.68 -11.10 23.17
C LEU A 35 -2.45 -11.54 22.37
N LEU A 36 -1.24 -11.34 22.89
CA LEU A 36 -0.02 -11.40 22.08
C LEU A 36 0.72 -12.74 22.13
N SER A 37 0.42 -13.61 23.10
CA SER A 37 1.07 -14.92 23.24
C SER A 37 0.10 -16.03 23.62
N GLU A 38 0.39 -17.24 23.15
CA GLU A 38 -0.30 -18.48 23.49
C GLU A 38 0.48 -19.25 24.57
N LYS A 39 -0.18 -19.62 25.66
CA LYS A 39 0.45 -20.29 26.82
C LYS A 39 0.87 -21.72 26.52
N ILE A 40 0.29 -22.35 25.50
CA ILE A 40 0.56 -23.76 25.16
C ILE A 40 1.97 -23.94 24.62
N ASN A 41 2.41 -23.07 23.70
CA ASN A 41 3.64 -23.27 22.94
C ASN A 41 4.49 -22.01 22.75
N GLN A 42 4.18 -20.91 23.45
CA GLN A 42 4.97 -19.69 23.37
C GLN A 42 5.43 -19.22 24.74
N ASN A 43 6.67 -18.73 24.78
CA ASN A 43 7.21 -18.01 25.92
C ASN A 43 7.17 -16.52 25.62
N TYR A 44 6.97 -15.70 26.64
CA TYR A 44 7.07 -14.25 26.50
C TYR A 44 7.92 -13.60 27.59
N THR A 45 8.47 -12.44 27.25
CA THR A 45 9.13 -11.55 28.22
C THR A 45 8.68 -10.11 27.99
N ILE A 46 8.74 -9.29 29.04
CA ILE A 46 8.44 -7.86 28.98
C ILE A 46 9.72 -7.09 29.33
N ASN A 47 10.11 -6.15 28.49
CA ASN A 47 11.28 -5.25 28.64
C ASN A 47 12.64 -5.92 28.84
N ARG A 48 12.73 -7.24 28.70
CA ARG A 48 13.97 -8.02 28.77
C ARG A 48 14.11 -8.91 27.53
N PRO A 49 15.35 -9.20 27.09
CA PRO A 49 15.57 -10.13 25.98
C PRO A 49 15.04 -11.52 26.34
N LEU A 50 14.59 -12.25 25.32
CA LEU A 50 14.10 -13.63 25.48
C LEU A 50 15.20 -14.64 25.13
N ALA A 51 16.04 -14.34 24.13
CA ALA A 51 17.21 -15.14 23.79
C ALA A 51 18.50 -14.60 24.41
N SER A 52 19.37 -15.52 24.82
CA SER A 52 20.77 -15.26 25.10
C SER A 52 21.58 -15.57 23.83
N ALA A 53 22.08 -14.54 23.16
CA ALA A 53 22.83 -14.67 21.92
C ALA A 53 23.98 -13.66 21.86
N ARG A 54 25.00 -13.95 21.05
CA ARG A 54 26.16 -13.06 20.86
C ARG A 54 25.78 -11.77 20.12
N SER A 55 24.80 -11.85 19.23
CA SER A 55 24.17 -10.69 18.59
C SER A 55 22.70 -10.97 18.31
N ILE A 56 21.89 -9.91 18.25
CA ILE A 56 20.49 -9.96 17.86
C ILE A 56 20.32 -8.93 16.74
N ILE A 57 19.76 -9.36 15.62
CA ILE A 57 19.39 -8.47 14.52
C ILE A 57 17.88 -8.32 14.56
N GLU A 58 17.41 -7.09 14.65
CA GLU A 58 15.98 -6.81 14.63
C GLU A 58 15.58 -6.23 13.26
N ILE A 59 14.49 -6.75 12.71
CA ILE A 59 13.90 -6.34 11.44
C ILE A 59 12.49 -5.82 11.72
N ALA A 60 12.21 -4.60 11.26
CA ALA A 60 10.91 -3.93 11.44
C ALA A 60 10.44 -3.33 10.11
N TYR A 61 9.15 -3.03 10.00
CA TYR A 61 8.64 -2.21 8.90
C TYR A 61 9.32 -0.84 8.89
N LYS A 62 9.54 -0.28 7.70
CA LYS A 62 10.08 1.08 7.55
C LYS A 62 9.13 2.10 8.17
N PRO A 63 9.64 3.17 8.80
CA PRO A 63 8.80 4.26 9.25
C PRO A 63 7.94 4.80 8.10
N GLY A 64 6.63 4.94 8.32
CA GLY A 64 5.68 5.38 7.29
C GLY A 64 5.10 4.25 6.43
N VAL A 65 5.65 3.03 6.48
CA VAL A 65 5.03 1.86 5.87
C VAL A 65 4.00 1.29 6.83
N MET A 66 2.81 0.98 6.29
CA MET A 66 1.74 0.35 7.05
C MET A 66 2.17 -1.04 7.54
N ASN A 67 2.06 -1.27 8.85
CA ASN A 67 2.17 -2.59 9.44
C ASN A 67 0.75 -3.17 9.61
N PRO A 68 0.41 -4.28 8.93
CA PRO A 68 -0.95 -4.82 8.91
C PRO A 68 -1.44 -5.35 10.26
N GLU A 69 -0.54 -5.67 11.19
CA GLU A 69 -0.90 -6.20 12.51
C GLU A 69 -1.35 -5.10 13.48
N VAL A 70 -0.89 -3.86 13.27
CA VAL A 70 -1.04 -2.76 14.24
C VAL A 70 -2.50 -2.45 14.52
N ASP A 71 -3.34 -2.29 13.49
CA ASP A 71 -4.75 -1.96 13.70
C ASP A 71 -5.50 -3.07 14.46
N SER A 72 -5.15 -4.33 14.20
CA SER A 72 -5.73 -5.48 14.90
C SER A 72 -5.32 -5.50 16.37
N ILE A 73 -4.03 -5.24 16.66
CA ILE A 73 -3.53 -5.16 18.03
C ILE A 73 -4.16 -3.97 18.78
N MET A 74 -4.24 -2.79 18.14
CA MET A 74 -4.83 -1.59 18.71
C MET A 74 -6.30 -1.81 19.07
N LYS A 75 -7.08 -2.39 18.15
CA LYS A 75 -8.48 -2.72 18.39
C LYS A 75 -8.64 -3.75 19.52
N ALA A 76 -7.93 -4.87 19.44
CA ALA A 76 -8.07 -5.93 20.44
C ALA A 76 -7.59 -5.50 21.83
N ALA A 77 -6.56 -4.66 21.92
CA ALA A 77 -6.16 -4.05 23.19
C ALA A 77 -7.27 -3.16 23.76
N ALA A 78 -7.93 -2.35 22.92
CA ALA A 78 -9.05 -1.52 23.33
C ALA A 78 -10.25 -2.35 23.82
N ASP A 79 -10.56 -3.46 23.16
CA ASP A 79 -11.61 -4.41 23.57
C ASP A 79 -11.30 -5.06 24.95
N LEU A 80 -10.00 -5.20 25.30
CA LEU A 80 -9.53 -5.62 26.62
C LEU A 80 -9.46 -4.48 27.66
N GLY A 81 -9.91 -3.28 27.30
CA GLY A 81 -9.89 -2.09 28.16
C GLY A 81 -8.53 -1.40 28.27
N VAL A 82 -7.56 -1.72 27.41
CA VAL A 82 -6.23 -1.12 27.40
C VAL A 82 -6.10 -0.16 26.22
N LYS A 83 -5.94 1.14 26.51
CA LYS A 83 -5.81 2.16 25.48
C LYS A 83 -4.36 2.46 25.15
N LEU A 84 -3.85 1.83 24.10
CA LEU A 84 -2.53 2.13 23.54
C LEU A 84 -2.51 3.52 22.91
N LYS A 85 -1.40 4.24 23.08
CA LYS A 85 -1.13 5.50 22.36
C LYS A 85 -0.64 5.23 20.94
N ALA A 86 0.23 4.24 20.80
CA ALA A 86 0.75 3.75 19.54
C ALA A 86 1.25 2.32 19.72
N CYS A 87 1.30 1.56 18.64
CA CYS A 87 1.78 0.18 18.62
C CYS A 87 2.57 -0.08 17.34
N ASP A 88 3.57 -0.94 17.43
CA ASP A 88 4.27 -1.49 16.27
C ASP A 88 4.79 -2.89 16.58
N SER A 89 5.18 -3.63 15.54
CA SER A 89 5.72 -4.97 15.65
C SER A 89 6.98 -5.16 14.80
N SER A 90 7.88 -6.00 15.27
CA SER A 90 9.10 -6.36 14.57
C SER A 90 9.50 -7.80 14.89
N THR A 91 10.59 -8.26 14.31
CA THR A 91 11.13 -9.61 14.55
C THR A 91 12.61 -9.53 14.91
N GLU A 92 12.98 -10.11 16.04
CA GLU A 92 14.36 -10.31 16.48
C GLU A 92 14.88 -11.68 16.00
N TYR A 93 16.09 -11.68 15.46
CA TYR A 93 16.84 -12.85 15.01
C TYR A 93 18.12 -12.98 15.83
N PRO A 94 18.19 -13.91 16.79
CA PRO A 94 19.37 -14.16 17.60
C PRO A 94 20.44 -14.94 16.83
N PHE A 95 21.71 -14.57 16.98
CA PHE A 95 22.87 -15.21 16.36
C PHE A 95 24.00 -15.42 17.37
N ASN A 96 24.66 -16.58 17.29
CA ASN A 96 25.85 -16.91 18.10
C ASN A 96 27.17 -16.40 17.48
N VAL A 97 27.08 -15.52 16.48
CA VAL A 97 28.21 -14.89 15.79
C VAL A 97 28.25 -13.38 16.07
N SER A 98 29.28 -12.69 15.57
CA SER A 98 29.35 -11.23 15.68
C SER A 98 28.22 -10.55 14.88
N LYS A 99 27.83 -9.32 15.27
CA LYS A 99 26.82 -8.53 14.52
C LYS A 99 27.18 -8.40 13.04
N LYS A 100 28.45 -8.21 12.71
CA LYS A 100 28.94 -8.10 11.33
C LYS A 100 28.72 -9.38 10.52
N GLU A 101 28.92 -10.54 11.12
CA GLU A 101 28.68 -11.83 10.48
C GLU A 101 27.19 -12.13 10.36
N ALA A 102 26.39 -11.82 11.40
CA ALA A 102 24.94 -11.94 11.38
C ALA A 102 24.31 -11.12 10.24
N LEU A 103 24.74 -9.86 10.06
CA LEU A 103 24.28 -9.00 8.96
C LEU A 103 24.61 -9.59 7.58
N LYS A 104 25.79 -10.18 7.41
CA LYS A 104 26.15 -10.89 6.15
C LYS A 104 25.22 -12.07 5.89
N ILE A 105 24.84 -12.82 6.93
CA ILE A 105 23.90 -13.96 6.82
C ILE A 105 22.52 -13.44 6.40
N ILE A 106 21.99 -12.43 7.10
CA ILE A 106 20.68 -11.81 6.82
C ILE A 106 20.59 -11.34 5.36
N GLN A 107 21.63 -10.67 4.87
CA GLN A 107 21.70 -10.20 3.48
C GLN A 107 21.79 -11.34 2.48
N LYS A 108 22.66 -12.33 2.73
CA LYS A 108 22.84 -13.49 1.84
C LYS A 108 21.57 -14.32 1.72
N GLN A 109 20.83 -14.49 2.82
CA GLN A 109 19.62 -15.30 2.90
C GLN A 109 18.33 -14.52 2.61
N ARG A 110 18.42 -13.20 2.36
CA ARG A 110 17.27 -12.32 2.08
C ARG A 110 16.15 -12.48 3.12
N ILE A 111 16.53 -12.42 4.41
CA ILE A 111 15.61 -12.67 5.53
C ILE A 111 14.51 -11.59 5.67
N TYR A 112 14.70 -10.42 5.06
CA TYR A 112 13.73 -9.32 5.06
C TYR A 112 13.54 -8.73 3.67
N ASN A 113 12.42 -8.05 3.48
CA ASN A 113 12.09 -7.32 2.26
C ASN A 113 12.57 -5.85 2.37
N PRO A 114 13.66 -5.47 1.68
CA PRO A 114 14.23 -4.12 1.80
C PRO A 114 13.35 -3.02 1.20
N LEU A 115 12.26 -3.33 0.52
CA LEU A 115 11.30 -2.32 0.05
C LEU A 115 10.48 -1.77 1.22
N ILE A 116 10.04 -2.65 2.13
CA ILE A 116 9.07 -2.34 3.18
C ILE A 116 9.62 -2.49 4.60
N GLU A 117 10.74 -3.18 4.77
CA GLU A 117 11.38 -3.43 6.06
C GLU A 117 12.80 -2.83 6.11
N HIS A 118 13.30 -2.67 7.33
CA HIS A 118 14.66 -2.24 7.62
C HIS A 118 15.22 -2.97 8.84
N ILE A 119 16.54 -2.93 8.98
CA ILE A 119 17.23 -3.42 10.17
C ILE A 119 17.26 -2.28 11.20
N VAL A 120 16.74 -2.54 12.40
CA VAL A 120 16.69 -1.55 13.48
C VAL A 120 18.10 -1.35 14.05
N GLU A 121 18.65 -0.15 13.88
CA GLU A 121 19.96 0.21 14.42
C GLU A 121 19.85 0.87 15.81
N GLU A 122 18.82 1.68 15.99
CA GLU A 122 18.53 2.42 17.20
C GLU A 122 17.10 2.18 17.65
N GLU A 123 16.88 2.05 18.96
CA GLU A 123 15.54 1.86 19.49
C GLU A 123 14.72 3.15 19.38
N PRO A 124 13.49 3.10 18.83
CA PRO A 124 12.67 4.30 18.73
C PRO A 124 12.29 4.80 20.12
N GLN A 125 12.43 6.11 20.34
CA GLN A 125 11.96 6.75 21.58
C GLN A 125 10.43 6.89 21.61
N THR A 126 9.81 6.92 20.44
CA THR A 126 8.36 6.97 20.23
C THR A 126 7.99 6.24 18.95
N LEU A 127 6.81 5.61 18.93
CA LEU A 127 6.20 4.95 17.78
C LEU A 127 5.34 5.93 16.97
N PHE A 128 5.12 7.14 17.48
CA PHE A 128 4.44 8.17 16.72
C PHE A 128 5.31 8.61 15.55
N ILE A 129 4.84 8.34 14.34
CA ILE A 129 5.40 8.93 13.13
C ILE A 129 5.07 10.42 13.16
N ARG A 130 6.11 11.23 13.31
CA ARG A 130 6.02 12.70 13.25
C ARG A 130 6.61 13.19 11.95
N GLY A 131 5.97 14.18 11.36
CA GLY A 131 6.45 14.89 10.20
C GLY A 131 5.82 16.27 10.13
N GLU A 132 6.44 17.18 9.41
CA GLU A 132 5.83 18.46 9.07
C GLU A 132 5.03 18.28 7.78
N SER A 133 3.76 18.69 7.79
CA SER A 133 2.96 18.70 6.56
C SER A 133 3.58 19.68 5.58
N GLY A 134 3.78 19.22 4.34
CA GLY A 134 4.15 20.11 3.24
C GLY A 134 3.09 21.19 3.01
N LYS A 135 3.51 22.35 2.51
CA LYS A 135 2.59 23.40 2.05
C LYS A 135 2.14 23.08 0.62
N THR A 136 0.84 23.26 0.35
CA THR A 136 0.29 23.23 -1.00
C THR A 136 1.02 24.22 -1.90
N GLN A 137 1.51 23.75 -3.04
CA GLN A 137 2.22 24.59 -4.01
C GLN A 137 1.28 25.09 -5.10
N ILE A 138 1.44 26.35 -5.49
CA ILE A 138 0.79 26.90 -6.69
C ILE A 138 1.75 26.78 -7.86
N ILE A 139 1.31 26.14 -8.95
CA ILE A 139 2.13 25.84 -10.12
C ILE A 139 1.79 26.85 -11.21
N PRO A 140 2.71 27.77 -11.60
CA PRO A 140 2.44 28.87 -12.51
C PRO A 140 2.34 28.44 -13.99
N ILE A 141 1.45 27.49 -14.29
CA ILE A 141 1.37 26.82 -15.59
C ILE A 141 1.00 27.76 -16.73
N ARG A 142 0.27 28.85 -16.45
CA ARG A 142 -0.31 29.75 -17.46
C ARG A 142 0.72 30.37 -18.41
N ASN A 143 1.95 30.57 -17.95
CA ASN A 143 3.00 31.27 -18.70
C ASN A 143 4.16 30.35 -19.11
N LEU A 144 4.04 29.03 -18.88
CA LEU A 144 5.09 28.09 -19.24
C LEU A 144 5.18 27.91 -20.76
N SER A 145 6.40 27.87 -21.28
CA SER A 145 6.67 27.45 -22.66
C SER A 145 6.39 25.95 -22.83
N GLU A 146 6.30 25.48 -24.08
CA GLU A 146 6.12 24.04 -24.36
C GLU A 146 7.20 23.16 -23.74
N ILE A 147 8.45 23.64 -23.74
CA ILE A 147 9.58 22.95 -23.11
C ILE A 147 9.35 22.86 -21.59
N GLN A 148 8.94 23.96 -20.95
CA GLN A 148 8.69 23.99 -19.52
C GLN A 148 7.47 23.15 -19.11
N LEU A 149 6.43 23.09 -19.95
CA LEU A 149 5.29 22.19 -19.74
C LEU A 149 5.73 20.73 -19.76
N MET A 150 6.57 20.34 -20.72
CA MET A 150 7.07 18.97 -20.79
C MET A 150 8.03 18.65 -19.64
N ASP A 151 8.85 19.60 -19.20
CA ASP A 151 9.73 19.41 -18.04
C ASP A 151 8.94 19.20 -16.74
N LEU A 152 7.85 19.96 -16.57
CA LEU A 152 6.91 19.77 -15.45
C LEU A 152 6.27 18.38 -15.49
N SER A 153 5.95 17.88 -16.69
CA SER A 153 5.23 16.61 -16.87
C SER A 153 6.13 15.37 -16.74
N LYS A 154 7.32 15.37 -17.35
CA LYS A 154 8.13 14.19 -17.66
C LYS A 154 8.43 13.27 -16.47
N ASN A 155 8.61 13.82 -15.27
CA ASN A 155 8.99 13.06 -14.07
C ASN A 155 7.93 13.09 -12.97
N LYS A 156 6.73 13.59 -13.26
CA LYS A 156 5.67 13.77 -12.28
C LYS A 156 4.30 13.35 -12.82
N LEU A 157 3.85 14.01 -13.88
CA LEU A 157 2.49 13.89 -14.40
C LEU A 157 2.37 12.87 -15.54
N PHE A 158 3.46 12.65 -16.29
CA PHE A 158 3.49 11.74 -17.45
C PHE A 158 2.41 12.03 -18.52
N LEU A 159 1.96 13.27 -18.61
CA LEU A 159 1.05 13.78 -19.62
C LEU A 159 1.82 14.21 -20.88
N ASN A 160 1.21 14.02 -22.05
CA ASN A 160 1.78 14.50 -23.31
C ASN A 160 1.59 16.02 -23.50
N LEU A 161 2.22 16.58 -24.54
CA LEU A 161 2.19 18.02 -24.79
C LEU A 161 0.78 18.57 -25.02
N ASP A 162 -0.10 17.82 -25.70
CA ASP A 162 -1.46 18.27 -26.00
C ASP A 162 -2.34 18.30 -24.75
N GLU A 163 -2.15 17.33 -23.85
CA GLU A 163 -2.79 17.28 -22.54
C GLU A 163 -2.32 18.45 -21.68
N MET A 164 -1.00 18.68 -21.60
CA MET A 164 -0.43 19.81 -20.86
C MET A 164 -0.89 21.15 -21.41
N LYS A 165 -0.95 21.33 -22.73
CA LYS A 165 -1.51 22.53 -23.38
C LYS A 165 -2.99 22.70 -23.08
N THR A 166 -3.75 21.61 -23.02
CA THR A 166 -5.18 21.67 -22.71
C THR A 166 -5.42 22.15 -21.28
N ILE A 167 -4.64 21.62 -20.32
CA ILE A 167 -4.64 22.07 -18.93
C ILE A 167 -4.22 23.55 -18.85
N GLN A 168 -3.12 23.93 -19.50
CA GLN A 168 -2.65 25.31 -19.54
C GLN A 168 -3.73 26.27 -20.07
N ARG A 169 -4.38 25.96 -21.19
CA ARG A 169 -5.46 26.78 -21.78
C ARG A 169 -6.63 26.94 -20.83
N TYR A 170 -7.01 25.88 -20.11
CA TYR A 170 -8.07 25.95 -19.10
C TYR A 170 -7.71 26.93 -17.98
N TYR A 171 -6.51 26.83 -17.42
CA TYR A 171 -6.06 27.71 -16.34
C TYR A 171 -5.83 29.17 -16.81
N GLN A 172 -5.39 29.37 -18.06
CA GLN A 172 -5.36 30.69 -18.70
C GLN A 172 -6.76 31.30 -18.79
N LYS A 173 -7.77 30.51 -19.21
CA LYS A 173 -9.16 30.96 -19.33
C LYS A 173 -9.75 31.42 -17.99
N ILE A 174 -9.52 30.66 -16.92
CA ILE A 174 -10.03 31.02 -15.59
C ILE A 174 -9.13 32.01 -14.84
N LYS A 175 -8.02 32.45 -15.45
CA LYS A 175 -7.07 33.42 -14.90
C LYS A 175 -6.52 33.04 -13.52
N LYS A 176 -6.36 31.75 -13.26
CA LYS A 176 -5.85 31.19 -12.00
C LYS A 176 -4.82 30.12 -12.30
N ASP A 177 -3.80 30.00 -11.46
CA ASP A 177 -2.84 28.89 -11.52
C ASP A 177 -3.31 27.72 -10.61
N PRO A 178 -3.12 26.47 -11.04
CA PRO A 178 -3.50 25.30 -10.25
C PRO A 178 -2.60 25.12 -9.03
N THR A 179 -3.16 24.47 -8.03
CA THR A 179 -2.40 23.76 -7.00
C THR A 179 -1.72 22.51 -7.58
N ASP A 180 -0.66 22.07 -6.92
CA ASP A 180 -0.03 20.76 -7.16
C ASP A 180 -1.05 19.60 -7.16
N LEU A 181 -1.97 19.58 -6.19
CA LEU A 181 -3.03 18.58 -6.09
C LEU A 181 -4.01 18.61 -7.27
N GLU A 182 -4.42 19.80 -7.72
CA GLU A 182 -5.30 19.93 -8.90
C GLU A 182 -4.61 19.37 -10.16
N LEU A 183 -3.30 19.61 -10.35
CA LEU A 183 -2.55 19.04 -11.47
C LEU A 183 -2.39 17.52 -11.37
N GLU A 184 -2.05 17.01 -10.18
CA GLU A 184 -1.89 15.57 -9.96
C GLU A 184 -3.21 14.83 -10.20
N THR A 185 -4.33 15.42 -9.76
CA THR A 185 -5.67 14.85 -9.99
C THR A 185 -5.97 14.73 -11.49
N LEU A 186 -5.66 15.76 -12.29
CA LEU A 186 -5.82 15.71 -13.74
C LEU A 186 -4.90 14.64 -14.36
N ALA A 187 -3.65 14.57 -13.92
CA ALA A 187 -2.69 13.57 -14.40
C ALA A 187 -3.15 12.13 -14.15
N GLN A 188 -3.59 11.83 -12.93
CA GLN A 188 -4.07 10.49 -12.57
C GLN A 188 -5.34 10.12 -13.35
N THR A 189 -6.33 11.03 -13.37
CA THR A 189 -7.61 10.76 -14.06
C THR A 189 -7.45 10.63 -15.58
N TRP A 190 -6.46 11.31 -16.16
CA TRP A 190 -6.14 11.23 -17.58
C TRP A 190 -5.03 10.22 -17.88
N SER A 191 -4.58 9.43 -16.91
CA SER A 191 -3.62 8.35 -17.18
C SER A 191 -4.22 7.30 -18.13
N GLU A 192 -3.37 6.51 -18.80
CA GLU A 192 -3.86 5.41 -19.64
C GLU A 192 -4.66 4.38 -18.83
N HIS A 193 -4.22 4.12 -17.60
CA HIS A 193 -4.85 3.18 -16.68
C HIS A 193 -6.29 3.59 -16.34
N CYS A 194 -6.54 4.89 -16.11
CA CYS A 194 -7.88 5.40 -15.76
C CYS A 194 -8.75 5.71 -16.99
N ALA A 195 -8.18 6.36 -18.00
CA ALA A 195 -8.94 6.85 -19.14
C ALA A 195 -9.19 5.77 -20.21
N HIS A 196 -8.38 4.69 -20.22
CA HIS A 196 -8.38 3.62 -21.21
C HIS A 196 -8.32 4.16 -22.65
N LYS A 197 -7.35 5.06 -22.94
CA LYS A 197 -7.30 5.78 -24.22
C LYS A 197 -7.09 4.82 -25.38
N THR A 198 -6.25 3.80 -25.20
CA THR A 198 -6.02 2.75 -26.23
C THR A 198 -7.31 2.04 -26.60
N PHE A 199 -8.16 1.71 -25.63
CA PHE A 199 -9.44 1.04 -25.88
C PHE A 199 -10.46 1.95 -26.59
N LYS A 200 -10.35 3.27 -26.40
CA LYS A 200 -11.22 4.30 -26.99
C LYS A 200 -10.67 4.90 -28.29
N ALA A 201 -9.42 4.61 -28.65
CA ALA A 201 -8.77 5.15 -29.84
C ALA A 201 -9.37 4.58 -31.13
N LYS A 202 -9.39 5.40 -32.19
CA LYS A 202 -9.66 4.93 -33.55
C LYS A 202 -8.46 4.11 -34.03
N LEU A 203 -8.72 2.98 -34.70
CA LEU A 203 -7.67 2.10 -35.19
C LEU A 203 -7.59 2.20 -36.70
N VAL A 204 -6.38 2.16 -37.26
CA VAL A 204 -6.15 1.97 -38.70
C VAL A 204 -5.38 0.68 -38.87
N VAL A 205 -6.00 -0.31 -39.52
CA VAL A 205 -5.41 -1.64 -39.77
C VAL A 205 -5.49 -1.90 -41.26
N ASP A 206 -4.35 -2.16 -41.89
CA ASP A 206 -4.23 -2.36 -43.34
C ASP A 206 -4.88 -1.24 -44.17
N GLY A 207 -4.64 0.01 -43.75
CA GLY A 207 -5.21 1.21 -44.38
C GLY A 207 -6.69 1.44 -44.13
N LYS A 208 -7.38 0.55 -43.39
CA LYS A 208 -8.81 0.67 -43.09
C LYS A 208 -9.03 1.19 -41.67
N THR A 209 -9.81 2.25 -41.56
CA THR A 209 -10.25 2.75 -40.24
C THR A 209 -11.26 1.80 -39.63
N LYS A 210 -11.05 1.44 -38.36
CA LYS A 210 -11.95 0.61 -37.55
C LYS A 210 -12.45 1.41 -36.35
N GLU A 211 -13.64 1.05 -35.89
CA GLU A 211 -14.19 1.56 -34.64
C GLU A 211 -13.28 1.20 -33.43
N PRO A 212 -13.30 2.01 -32.37
CA PRO A 212 -12.58 1.71 -31.14
C PRO A 212 -12.89 0.31 -30.60
N LEU A 213 -11.90 -0.30 -29.95
CA LEU A 213 -12.05 -1.64 -29.38
C LEU A 213 -13.22 -1.73 -28.40
N PHE A 214 -13.34 -0.75 -27.49
CA PHE A 214 -14.42 -0.72 -26.50
C PHE A 214 -15.80 -0.66 -27.15
N THR A 215 -15.97 0.14 -28.21
CA THR A 215 -17.22 0.23 -28.97
C THR A 215 -17.60 -1.12 -29.58
N ARG A 216 -16.62 -1.84 -30.15
CA ARG A 216 -16.86 -3.15 -30.75
C ARG A 216 -17.25 -4.20 -29.71
N ILE A 217 -16.56 -4.23 -28.56
CA ILE A 217 -16.89 -5.13 -27.43
C ILE A 217 -18.31 -4.85 -26.94
N LYS A 218 -18.66 -3.57 -26.70
CA LYS A 218 -19.99 -3.19 -26.23
C LYS A 218 -21.09 -3.58 -27.23
N LYS A 219 -20.87 -3.32 -28.53
CA LYS A 219 -21.81 -3.72 -29.59
C LYS A 219 -22.02 -5.23 -29.61
N GLU A 220 -20.96 -6.01 -29.50
CA GLU A 220 -21.06 -7.48 -29.52
C GLU A 220 -21.77 -8.02 -28.28
N ALA A 221 -21.39 -7.55 -27.09
CA ALA A 221 -22.02 -7.97 -25.84
C ALA A 221 -23.53 -7.66 -25.81
N LEU A 222 -23.93 -6.49 -26.29
CA LEU A 222 -25.34 -6.05 -26.26
C LEU A 222 -26.23 -6.73 -27.32
N LYS A 223 -25.65 -7.43 -28.32
CA LYS A 223 -26.45 -8.33 -29.18
C LYS A 223 -27.01 -9.51 -28.40
N HIS A 224 -26.33 -9.92 -27.33
CA HIS A 224 -26.68 -11.07 -26.49
C HIS A 224 -27.17 -10.62 -25.10
N ASN A 225 -28.13 -9.68 -25.06
CA ASN A 225 -28.52 -8.98 -23.84
C ASN A 225 -29.61 -9.66 -22.99
N LYS A 226 -30.13 -10.82 -23.38
CA LYS A 226 -31.31 -11.45 -22.76
C LYS A 226 -31.23 -11.54 -21.23
N ASN A 227 -30.05 -11.85 -20.70
CA ASN A 227 -29.83 -12.04 -19.27
C ASN A 227 -28.94 -10.95 -18.66
N ILE A 228 -28.61 -9.88 -19.39
CA ILE A 228 -27.75 -8.80 -18.88
C ILE A 228 -28.62 -7.83 -18.07
N VAL A 229 -28.37 -7.74 -16.76
CA VAL A 229 -29.00 -6.75 -15.87
C VAL A 229 -28.21 -5.45 -15.87
N SER A 230 -26.88 -5.54 -15.77
CA SER A 230 -25.98 -4.39 -15.80
C SER A 230 -24.69 -4.72 -16.56
N ALA A 231 -24.31 -3.87 -17.51
CA ALA A 231 -23.03 -3.95 -18.20
C ALA A 231 -22.56 -2.56 -18.65
N PHE A 232 -21.27 -2.28 -18.49
CA PHE A 232 -20.59 -1.04 -18.94
C PHE A 232 -21.09 0.27 -18.29
N VAL A 233 -21.87 0.20 -17.21
CA VAL A 233 -22.40 1.37 -16.48
C VAL A 233 -22.01 1.38 -15.01
N ASP A 234 -21.33 0.34 -14.55
CA ASP A 234 -20.89 0.15 -13.17
C ASP A 234 -19.53 -0.57 -13.16
N ASN A 235 -18.96 -0.75 -11.98
CA ASN A 235 -17.67 -1.39 -11.74
C ASN A 235 -17.69 -2.90 -12.01
N ALA A 236 -18.87 -3.53 -12.10
CA ALA A 236 -19.02 -4.95 -12.35
C ALA A 236 -20.15 -5.25 -13.33
N GLY A 237 -20.08 -6.42 -13.97
CA GLY A 237 -21.18 -6.93 -14.78
C GLY A 237 -22.15 -7.74 -13.93
N VAL A 238 -23.45 -7.63 -14.21
CA VAL A 238 -24.51 -8.37 -13.50
C VAL A 238 -25.37 -9.12 -14.50
N MET A 239 -25.53 -10.42 -14.25
CA MET A 239 -26.35 -11.32 -15.06
C MET A 239 -27.52 -11.85 -14.23
N ASP A 240 -28.72 -11.82 -14.80
CA ASP A 240 -29.91 -12.46 -14.22
C ASP A 240 -29.68 -13.97 -14.11
N PHE A 241 -30.17 -14.56 -13.01
CA PHE A 241 -29.91 -15.95 -12.71
C PHE A 241 -31.18 -16.72 -12.36
N TYR A 242 -31.56 -16.80 -11.08
CA TYR A 242 -32.66 -17.68 -10.63
C TYR A 242 -33.38 -17.07 -9.42
N ASP A 243 -34.71 -17.24 -9.36
CA ASP A 243 -35.59 -16.77 -8.27
C ASP A 243 -35.34 -15.32 -7.85
N GLY A 244 -35.14 -14.42 -8.83
CA GLY A 244 -34.88 -13.00 -8.59
C GLY A 244 -33.47 -12.70 -8.08
N TRP A 245 -32.58 -13.69 -8.01
CA TRP A 245 -31.15 -13.51 -7.74
C TRP A 245 -30.37 -13.26 -9.02
N ALA A 246 -29.27 -12.54 -8.89
CA ALA A 246 -28.34 -12.24 -9.97
C ALA A 246 -26.90 -12.62 -9.58
N ILE A 247 -26.07 -12.92 -10.58
CA ILE A 247 -24.63 -13.16 -10.42
C ILE A 247 -23.88 -11.90 -10.85
N ASN A 248 -23.02 -11.42 -9.96
CA ASN A 248 -22.06 -10.37 -10.25
C ASN A 248 -20.72 -10.99 -10.64
N GLY A 249 -20.10 -10.47 -11.71
CA GLY A 249 -18.75 -10.82 -12.11
C GLY A 249 -17.88 -9.59 -12.32
N LYS A 250 -16.68 -9.62 -11.74
CA LYS A 250 -15.61 -8.66 -11.99
C LYS A 250 -14.27 -9.38 -12.02
N ALA A 251 -13.37 -8.90 -12.87
CA ALA A 251 -11.98 -9.31 -12.88
C ALA A 251 -11.10 -8.07 -13.02
N GLU A 252 -10.07 -7.99 -12.18
CA GLU A 252 -9.03 -6.97 -12.25
C GLU A 252 -7.65 -7.64 -12.32
N THR A 253 -6.64 -6.84 -12.62
CA THR A 253 -5.24 -7.28 -12.57
C THR A 253 -4.43 -6.25 -11.81
N HIS A 254 -3.40 -6.69 -11.08
CA HIS A 254 -2.54 -5.82 -10.29
C HIS A 254 -1.06 -6.07 -10.62
N ASN A 255 -0.75 -6.09 -11.92
CA ASN A 255 0.49 -6.65 -12.46
C ASN A 255 1.75 -5.87 -12.05
N ALA A 256 1.75 -4.54 -12.24
CA ALA A 256 2.94 -3.73 -12.00
C ALA A 256 3.35 -3.71 -10.51
N PRO A 257 2.44 -3.51 -9.54
CA PRO A 257 2.81 -3.58 -8.13
C PRO A 257 3.23 -4.99 -7.70
N SER A 258 2.55 -6.04 -8.20
CA SER A 258 2.91 -7.43 -7.89
C SER A 258 4.27 -7.85 -8.45
N ALA A 259 4.75 -7.21 -9.52
CA ALA A 259 6.09 -7.44 -10.03
C ALA A 259 7.19 -6.84 -9.14
N ILE A 260 6.87 -5.80 -8.36
CA ILE A 260 7.79 -5.11 -7.46
C ILE A 260 7.75 -5.77 -6.07
N GLU A 261 6.56 -5.95 -5.51
CA GLU A 261 6.33 -6.52 -4.19
C GLU A 261 5.12 -7.49 -4.29
N PRO A 262 5.37 -8.81 -4.46
CA PRO A 262 4.32 -9.75 -4.82
C PRO A 262 3.22 -9.93 -3.78
N TYR A 263 3.56 -9.89 -2.48
CA TYR A 263 2.58 -10.17 -1.43
C TYR A 263 1.57 -9.03 -1.31
N GLY A 264 2.03 -7.82 -1.09
CA GLY A 264 1.22 -6.61 -1.03
C GLY A 264 0.51 -6.34 -2.34
N GLY A 265 1.18 -6.52 -3.48
CA GLY A 265 0.57 -6.37 -4.81
C GLY A 265 -0.61 -7.32 -5.04
N ALA A 266 -0.50 -8.60 -4.63
CA ALA A 266 -1.58 -9.56 -4.72
C ALA A 266 -2.70 -9.28 -3.71
N MET A 267 -2.36 -8.93 -2.47
CA MET A 267 -3.33 -8.65 -1.41
C MET A 267 -4.20 -7.43 -1.75
N THR A 268 -3.62 -6.34 -2.25
CA THR A 268 -4.40 -5.17 -2.69
C THR A 268 -5.18 -5.46 -3.98
N GLY A 269 -4.65 -6.31 -4.87
CA GLY A 269 -5.39 -6.78 -6.04
C GLY A 269 -6.65 -7.56 -5.68
N SER A 270 -6.57 -8.43 -4.68
CA SER A 270 -7.74 -9.17 -4.17
C SER A 270 -8.68 -8.30 -3.32
N GLY A 271 -8.17 -7.29 -2.62
CA GLY A 271 -8.99 -6.40 -1.81
C GLY A 271 -9.71 -5.31 -2.62
N GLY A 272 -9.21 -4.99 -3.82
CA GLY A 272 -9.79 -3.97 -4.70
C GLY A 272 -10.89 -4.49 -5.65
N VAL A 273 -10.91 -5.80 -5.92
CA VAL A 273 -11.91 -6.46 -6.79
C VAL A 273 -13.17 -6.81 -6.01
#